data_AF-A0A7S4AAZ4-F1
#
_entry.id   AF-A0A7S4AAZ4-F1
#
_cell.length_a   1.000
_cell.length_b   1.000
_cell.length_c   1.000
_cell.angle_alpha   90.00
_cell.angle_beta   90.00
_cell.angle_gamma   90.00
#
_symmetry.space_group_name_H-M   'P 1'
#
loop_
_entity.id
_entity.type
_entity.pdbx_description
1 polymer ?
#
loop_
_entity_poly.entity_id
_entity_poly.type
_entity_poly.pdbx_seq_one_letter_code
_entity_poly.pdbx_strand_id
1 'polypeptide(L)'
;TMLQTSTIASIALNVYSSCIGFFFSIIFHRSNSIFALGNILLKIKRPSLPREITTSWLQSILGLIAVVIALLGNVLGKPELLTYFFVYFLIVGTLVLVMFQRVNIVRLLYKLFKSFQKKSVDVGSLYSEETEDEPLLAKKFGHVTASNDDEEDGMVSERVPEPPKRDESCLERIANTVKQFQETPFIFFMKHDDLHMANKAVLYIQKNEQTNKIIFVHCTTNSTRKSTKNLQEHVKLLDLLYPRVKISLLVVNSKFDATTVEWLSRTLEIPTNAMFISCPDENFSIKRSQLQGIRIITGND
;
A
#
# COMPACT_ATOMS: atom_id res chain seq x y z
N THR A 1 19.35 -18.41 -56.90
CA THR A 1 18.61 -18.57 -55.63
C THR A 1 19.53 -18.39 -54.42
N MET A 2 20.63 -19.12 -54.26
CA MET A 2 21.60 -18.99 -53.13
C MET A 2 22.21 -17.58 -52.95
N LEU A 3 22.53 -16.86 -54.04
CA LEU A 3 23.05 -15.50 -53.96
C LEU A 3 21.99 -14.49 -53.48
N GLN A 4 20.74 -14.61 -53.97
CA GLN A 4 19.63 -13.76 -53.53
C GLN A 4 19.30 -13.97 -52.04
N THR A 5 19.32 -15.21 -51.54
CA THR A 5 19.08 -15.49 -50.12
C THR A 5 20.18 -14.89 -49.23
N SER A 6 21.43 -14.89 -49.68
CA SER A 6 22.55 -14.25 -48.97
C SER A 6 22.42 -12.72 -48.93
N THR A 7 22.04 -12.08 -50.04
CA THR A 7 21.82 -10.62 -50.10
C THR A 7 20.67 -10.17 -49.20
N ILE A 8 19.56 -10.90 -49.20
CA ILE A 8 18.40 -10.60 -48.33
C ILE A 8 18.78 -10.75 -46.85
N ALA A 9 19.52 -11.79 -46.50
CA ALA A 9 20.00 -11.99 -45.13
C ALA A 9 20.93 -10.86 -44.67
N SER A 10 21.85 -10.40 -45.54
CA SER A 10 22.76 -9.28 -45.24
C SER A 10 22.02 -7.95 -45.03
N ILE A 11 21.02 -7.66 -45.87
CA ILE A 11 20.17 -6.47 -45.73
C ILE A 11 19.40 -6.52 -44.40
N ALA A 12 18.78 -7.67 -44.09
CA ALA A 12 18.04 -7.86 -42.84
C ALA A 12 18.94 -7.67 -41.60
N LEU A 13 20.17 -8.20 -41.65
CA LEU A 13 21.14 -8.08 -40.55
C LEU A 13 21.58 -6.62 -40.35
N ASN A 14 21.79 -5.87 -41.42
CA ASN A 14 22.19 -4.46 -41.37
C ASN A 14 21.06 -3.57 -40.83
N VAL A 15 19.81 -3.84 -41.26
CA VAL A 15 18.62 -3.18 -40.71
C VAL A 15 18.48 -3.48 -39.21
N TYR A 16 18.61 -4.75 -38.80
CA TYR A 16 18.53 -5.15 -37.40
C TYR A 16 19.61 -4.47 -36.53
N SER A 17 20.86 -4.46 -37.00
CA SER A 17 21.97 -3.79 -36.31
C SER A 17 21.73 -2.28 -36.18
N SER A 18 21.23 -1.63 -37.24
CA SER A 18 20.85 -0.21 -37.21
C SER A 18 19.72 0.07 -36.22
N CYS A 19 18.70 -0.79 -36.16
CA CYS A 19 17.59 -0.67 -35.21
C CYS A 19 18.06 -0.76 -33.76
N ILE A 20 18.88 -1.76 -33.44
CA ILE A 20 19.41 -1.92 -32.07
C ILE A 20 20.24 -0.71 -31.66
N GLY A 21 21.17 -0.27 -32.53
CA GLY A 21 22.00 0.89 -32.25
C GLY A 21 21.17 2.14 -31.98
N PHE A 22 20.15 2.38 -32.80
CA PHE A 22 19.23 3.49 -32.63
C PHE A 22 18.46 3.45 -31.31
N PHE A 23 17.88 2.30 -30.95
CA PHE A 23 17.16 2.15 -29.68
C PHE A 23 18.08 2.31 -28.48
N PHE A 24 19.28 1.73 -28.52
CA PHE A 24 20.28 1.90 -27.47
C PHE A 24 20.64 3.37 -27.28
N SER A 25 20.89 4.10 -28.36
CA SER A 25 21.18 5.53 -28.30
C SER A 25 20.02 6.31 -27.69
N ILE A 26 18.77 6.08 -28.10
CA ILE A 26 17.61 6.79 -27.52
C ILE A 26 17.48 6.53 -26.00
N ILE A 27 17.58 5.26 -25.58
CA ILE A 27 17.45 4.88 -24.17
C ILE A 27 18.57 5.51 -23.34
N PHE A 28 19.81 5.44 -23.83
CA PHE A 28 20.97 6.00 -23.15
C PHE A 28 20.84 7.52 -22.94
N HIS A 29 20.52 8.27 -24.00
CA HIS A 29 20.33 9.73 -23.89
C HIS A 29 19.13 10.10 -23.01
N ARG A 30 18.03 9.34 -23.07
CA ARG A 30 16.86 9.58 -22.23
C ARG A 30 17.15 9.32 -20.75
N SER A 31 17.88 8.26 -20.42
CA SER A 31 18.34 7.99 -19.05
C SER A 31 19.25 9.11 -18.55
N ASN A 32 20.20 9.57 -19.37
CA ASN A 32 21.10 10.67 -19.03
C ASN A 32 20.35 12.01 -18.84
N SER A 33 19.31 12.26 -19.63
CA SER A 33 18.45 13.44 -19.47
C SER A 33 17.69 13.41 -18.15
N ILE A 34 17.11 12.25 -17.76
CA ILE A 34 16.44 12.07 -16.47
C ILE A 34 17.44 12.24 -15.31
N PHE A 35 18.66 11.74 -15.45
CA PHE A 35 19.72 11.93 -14.45
C PHE A 35 20.08 13.41 -14.27
N ALA A 36 20.28 14.13 -15.38
CA ALA A 36 20.56 15.57 -15.34
C ALA A 36 19.39 16.36 -14.70
N LEU A 37 18.14 16.02 -15.05
CA LEU A 37 16.94 16.59 -14.42
C LEU A 37 16.86 16.25 -12.93
N GLY A 38 17.20 15.03 -12.53
CA GLY A 38 17.26 14.61 -11.13
C GLY A 38 18.25 15.45 -10.32
N ASN A 39 19.43 15.72 -10.88
CA ASN A 39 20.43 16.59 -10.24
C ASN A 39 19.92 18.02 -10.04
N ILE A 40 19.18 18.56 -11.02
CA ILE A 40 18.54 19.87 -10.93
C ILE A 40 17.43 19.85 -9.87
N LEU A 41 16.56 18.83 -9.89
CA LEU A 41 15.43 18.69 -8.96
C LEU A 41 15.89 18.58 -7.50
N LEU A 42 16.96 17.82 -7.24
CA LEU A 42 17.56 17.69 -5.91
C LEU A 42 18.11 19.02 -5.39
N LYS A 43 18.65 19.87 -6.27
CA LYS A 43 19.11 21.22 -5.88
C LYS A 43 17.94 22.14 -5.54
N ILE A 44 16.80 22.04 -6.24
CA ILE A 44 15.60 22.84 -5.96
C ILE A 44 14.94 22.39 -4.66
N LYS A 45 14.68 21.08 -4.52
CA LYS A 45 13.78 20.57 -3.47
C LYS A 45 14.49 20.22 -2.17
N ARG A 46 15.81 20.02 -2.16
CA ARG A 46 16.56 19.61 -0.97
C ARG A 46 17.98 20.21 -0.92
N PRO A 47 18.10 21.53 -0.69
CA PRO A 47 19.40 22.21 -0.66
C PRO A 47 20.25 21.88 0.59
N SER A 48 19.64 21.41 1.67
CA SER A 48 20.29 21.17 2.97
C SER A 48 21.06 19.84 3.08
N LEU A 49 21.06 19.00 2.04
CA LEU A 49 21.86 17.77 2.05
C LEU A 49 23.36 18.13 1.95
N PRO A 50 24.21 17.66 2.87
CA PRO A 50 25.65 17.90 2.80
C PRO A 50 26.23 17.26 1.53
N ARG A 51 27.03 18.01 0.77
CA ARG A 51 27.69 17.54 -0.46
C ARG A 51 29.19 17.78 -0.35
N GLU A 52 29.99 16.75 -0.57
CA GLU A 52 31.45 16.84 -0.56
C GLU A 52 32.00 17.59 -1.79
N ILE A 53 31.27 17.56 -2.91
CA ILE A 53 31.61 18.25 -4.16
C ILE A 53 30.40 19.05 -4.63
N THR A 54 30.60 20.35 -4.87
CA THR A 54 29.55 21.23 -5.38
C THR A 54 29.71 21.46 -6.88
N THR A 55 28.76 20.95 -7.67
CA THR A 55 28.69 21.25 -9.11
C THR A 55 27.95 22.58 -9.31
N SER A 56 28.41 23.44 -10.22
CA SER A 56 27.69 24.68 -10.56
C SER A 56 26.33 24.37 -11.21
N TRP A 57 25.35 25.26 -11.05
CA TRP A 57 24.04 25.15 -11.74
C TRP A 57 24.20 25.16 -13.26
N LEU A 58 25.12 25.97 -13.76
CA LEU A 58 25.37 26.12 -15.19
C LEU A 58 25.87 24.82 -15.82
N GLN A 59 26.77 24.10 -15.17
CA GLN A 59 27.28 22.81 -15.66
C GLN A 59 26.15 21.78 -15.80
N SER A 60 25.21 21.77 -14.86
CA SER A 60 24.07 20.85 -14.91
C SER A 60 23.09 21.18 -16.03
N ILE A 61 22.85 22.47 -16.28
CA ILE A 61 21.98 22.94 -17.37
C ILE A 61 22.65 22.70 -18.73
N LEU A 62 23.94 23.01 -18.85
CA LEU A 62 24.72 22.78 -20.07
C LEU A 62 24.73 21.29 -20.45
N GLY A 63 24.94 20.41 -19.46
CA GLY A 63 24.87 18.96 -19.67
C GLY A 63 23.50 18.50 -20.16
N LEU A 64 22.42 19.04 -19.59
CA LEU A 64 21.06 18.73 -20.06
C LEU A 64 20.84 19.18 -21.51
N ILE A 65 21.26 20.40 -21.86
CA ILE A 65 21.14 20.93 -23.23
C ILE A 65 21.91 20.05 -24.22
N ALA A 66 23.16 19.68 -23.90
CA ALA A 66 23.98 18.82 -24.76
C ALA A 66 23.33 17.45 -25.01
N VAL A 67 22.75 16.84 -23.97
CA VAL A 67 22.04 15.55 -24.10
C VAL A 67 20.78 15.69 -24.95
N VAL A 68 20.04 16.80 -24.83
CA VAL A 68 18.84 17.07 -25.65
C VAL A 68 19.22 17.26 -27.12
N ILE A 69 20.29 18.00 -27.41
CA ILE A 69 20.80 18.17 -28.78
C ILE A 69 21.22 16.82 -29.36
N ALA A 70 21.95 16.00 -28.60
CA ALA A 70 22.37 14.66 -29.03
C ALA A 70 21.16 13.72 -29.26
N LEU A 71 20.11 13.84 -28.45
CA LEU A 71 18.86 13.10 -28.66
C LEU A 71 18.18 13.54 -29.96
N LEU A 72 18.03 14.86 -30.18
CA LEU A 72 17.43 15.41 -31.40
C LEU A 72 18.21 15.01 -32.66
N GLY A 73 19.55 15.07 -32.61
CA GLY A 73 20.41 14.65 -33.72
C GLY A 73 20.20 13.18 -34.10
N ASN A 74 20.10 12.29 -33.10
CA ASN A 74 19.79 10.88 -33.35
C ASN A 74 18.38 10.70 -33.94
N VAL A 75 17.38 11.40 -33.40
CA VAL A 75 15.97 11.30 -33.83
C VAL A 75 15.78 11.80 -35.27
N LEU A 76 16.42 12.90 -35.65
CA LEU A 76 16.32 13.49 -36.99
C LEU A 76 17.07 12.68 -38.06
N GLY A 77 18.11 11.92 -37.68
CA GLY A 77 18.92 11.16 -38.64
C GLY A 77 18.17 9.99 -39.30
N LYS A 78 17.28 9.30 -38.59
CA LYS A 78 16.50 8.16 -39.11
C LYS A 78 15.06 8.17 -38.55
N PRO A 79 14.16 9.02 -39.07
CA PRO A 79 12.81 9.18 -38.53
C PRO A 79 11.95 7.92 -38.66
N GLU A 80 12.22 7.05 -39.64
CA GLU A 80 11.48 5.79 -39.82
C GLU A 80 11.64 4.84 -38.62
N LEU A 81 12.81 4.81 -37.99
CA LEU A 81 13.08 3.97 -36.81
C LEU A 81 12.35 4.48 -35.56
N LEU A 82 12.06 5.78 -35.52
CA LEU A 82 11.37 6.43 -34.41
C LEU A 82 9.93 5.94 -34.27
N THR A 83 9.23 5.72 -35.38
CA THR A 83 7.83 5.23 -35.35
C THR A 83 7.77 3.84 -34.71
N TYR A 84 8.68 2.92 -35.07
CA TYR A 84 8.76 1.61 -34.42
C TYR A 84 9.03 1.74 -32.91
N PHE A 85 9.98 2.61 -32.52
CA PHE A 85 10.26 2.87 -31.10
C PHE A 85 9.01 3.28 -30.33
N PHE A 86 8.23 4.24 -30.84
CA PHE A 86 7.03 4.72 -30.15
C PHE A 86 5.93 3.65 -30.06
N VAL A 87 5.72 2.85 -31.10
CA VAL A 87 4.74 1.74 -31.05
C VAL A 87 5.13 0.72 -29.97
N TYR A 88 6.38 0.26 -29.94
CA TYR A 88 6.84 -0.66 -28.89
C TYR A 88 6.79 -0.02 -27.50
N PHE A 89 7.21 1.25 -27.38
CA PHE A 89 7.18 1.98 -26.11
C PHE A 89 5.75 2.16 -25.58
N LEU A 90 4.76 2.41 -26.43
CA LEU A 90 3.37 2.55 -26.01
C LEU A 90 2.76 1.21 -25.59
N ILE A 91 3.01 0.12 -26.32
CA ILE A 91 2.48 -1.21 -25.97
C ILE A 91 3.06 -1.67 -24.63
N VAL A 92 4.39 -1.69 -24.51
CA VAL A 92 5.08 -2.12 -23.29
C VAL A 92 4.83 -1.13 -22.15
N GLY A 93 4.84 0.17 -22.44
CA GLY A 93 4.58 1.22 -21.46
C GLY A 93 3.17 1.14 -20.88
N THR A 94 2.17 0.87 -21.71
CA THR A 94 0.79 0.65 -21.24
C THR A 94 0.71 -0.57 -20.33
N LEU A 95 1.36 -1.69 -20.70
CA LEU A 95 1.43 -2.88 -19.86
C LEU A 95 2.05 -2.57 -18.49
N VAL A 96 3.17 -1.85 -18.47
CA VAL A 96 3.85 -1.43 -17.23
C VAL A 96 2.99 -0.47 -16.42
N LEU A 97 2.30 0.49 -17.04
CA LEU A 97 1.39 1.42 -16.36
C LEU A 97 0.19 0.68 -15.74
N VAL A 98 -0.35 -0.33 -16.41
CA VAL A 98 -1.38 -1.22 -15.85
C VAL A 98 -0.85 -1.93 -14.62
N MET A 99 0.40 -2.40 -14.63
CA MET A 99 1.02 -3.00 -13.44
C MET A 99 1.18 -2.00 -12.29
N PHE A 100 1.58 -0.76 -12.56
CA PHE A 100 1.69 0.29 -11.53
C PHE A 100 0.35 0.68 -10.93
N GLN A 101 -0.68 0.83 -11.78
CA GLN A 101 -2.02 1.23 -11.35
C GLN A 101 -2.89 0.04 -10.98
N ARG A 102 -2.36 -1.19 -10.89
CA ARG A 102 -3.14 -2.42 -10.70
C ARG A 102 -4.13 -2.34 -9.55
N VAL A 103 -3.74 -1.71 -8.43
CA VAL A 103 -4.61 -1.58 -7.26
C VAL A 103 -5.74 -0.58 -7.51
N ASN A 104 -5.45 0.53 -8.18
CA ASN A 104 -6.46 1.53 -8.54
C ASN A 104 -7.40 1.01 -9.64
N ILE A 105 -6.87 0.23 -10.58
CA ILE A 105 -7.64 -0.47 -11.62
C ILE A 105 -8.58 -1.49 -10.99
N VAL A 106 -8.11 -2.31 -10.04
CA VAL A 106 -8.95 -3.25 -9.30
C VAL A 106 -10.04 -2.52 -8.50
N ARG A 107 -9.72 -1.41 -7.84
CA ARG A 107 -10.73 -0.58 -7.14
C ARG A 107 -11.74 0.04 -8.10
N LEU A 108 -11.30 0.51 -9.27
CA LEU A 108 -12.18 1.06 -10.30
C LEU A 108 -13.10 -0.03 -10.87
N LEU A 109 -12.54 -1.20 -11.21
CA LEU A 109 -13.29 -2.38 -11.65
C LEU A 109 -14.30 -2.82 -10.60
N TYR A 110 -13.93 -2.88 -9.32
CA TYR A 110 -14.85 -3.18 -8.23
C TYR A 110 -15.99 -2.16 -8.15
N LYS A 111 -15.70 -0.86 -8.26
CA LYS A 111 -16.72 0.21 -8.28
C LYS A 111 -17.64 0.10 -9.49
N LEU A 112 -17.08 -0.15 -10.67
CA LEU A 112 -17.84 -0.34 -11.91
C LEU A 112 -18.73 -1.58 -11.80
N PHE A 113 -18.20 -2.71 -11.36
CA PHE A 113 -18.97 -3.95 -11.19
C PHE A 113 -20.10 -3.80 -10.17
N LYS A 114 -19.83 -3.11 -9.04
CA LYS A 114 -20.89 -2.74 -8.08
C LYS A 114 -21.96 -1.85 -8.70
N SER A 115 -21.58 -0.91 -9.58
CA SER A 115 -22.55 -0.06 -10.30
C SER A 115 -23.40 -0.85 -11.29
N PHE A 116 -22.83 -1.88 -11.94
CA PHE A 116 -23.57 -2.79 -12.82
C PHE A 116 -24.50 -3.74 -12.06
N GLN A 117 -24.09 -4.21 -10.87
CA GLN A 117 -24.99 -4.99 -10.00
C GLN A 117 -26.13 -4.15 -9.46
N LYS A 118 -25.89 -2.88 -9.09
CA LYS A 118 -26.97 -1.96 -8.70
C LYS A 118 -27.97 -1.74 -9.85
N LYS A 119 -27.45 -1.54 -11.08
CA LYS A 119 -28.28 -1.40 -12.29
C LYS A 119 -29.10 -2.66 -12.62
N SER A 120 -28.67 -3.84 -12.18
CA SER A 120 -29.39 -5.11 -12.40
C SER A 120 -30.50 -5.35 -11.36
N VAL A 121 -30.42 -4.69 -10.19
CA VAL A 121 -31.47 -4.73 -9.15
C VAL A 121 -32.61 -3.75 -9.47
N ASP A 122 -32.32 -2.64 -10.15
CA ASP A 122 -33.35 -1.64 -10.53
C ASP A 122 -34.30 -2.12 -11.66
N VAL A 123 -33.97 -3.20 -12.38
CA VAL A 123 -34.89 -3.80 -13.39
C VAL A 123 -35.86 -4.82 -12.76
N GLY A 124 -35.63 -5.22 -11.50
CA GLY A 124 -36.48 -6.17 -10.76
C GLY A 124 -37.55 -5.50 -9.88
N SER A 125 -37.62 -4.17 -9.84
CA SER A 125 -38.51 -3.39 -8.96
C SER A 125 -39.55 -2.63 -9.78
N LEU A 126 -40.33 -3.36 -10.59
CA LEU A 126 -41.56 -2.84 -11.22
C LEU A 126 -42.79 -3.64 -10.73
N TYR A 127 -42.92 -3.76 -9.41
CA TYR A 127 -44.11 -4.06 -8.61
C TYR A 127 -43.60 -3.82 -7.17
N SER A 128 -44.03 -2.86 -6.35
CA SER A 128 -45.22 -2.03 -6.28
C SER A 128 -44.84 -0.74 -5.54
N GLU A 129 -45.13 0.42 -6.13
CA GLU A 129 -45.36 1.64 -5.35
C GLU A 129 -46.67 1.47 -4.60
N GLU A 130 -46.69 1.77 -3.30
CA GLU A 130 -47.67 2.70 -2.73
C GLU A 130 -47.33 3.07 -1.28
N THR A 131 -47.25 4.39 -1.09
CA THR A 131 -47.60 5.20 0.10
C THR A 131 -46.75 5.19 1.38
N GLU A 132 -46.06 6.34 1.53
CA GLU A 132 -46.21 7.34 2.60
C GLU A 132 -45.77 7.03 4.06
N ASP A 133 -44.83 7.89 4.48
CA ASP A 133 -44.70 8.60 5.76
C ASP A 133 -44.25 7.88 7.06
N GLU A 134 -43.24 8.51 7.67
CA GLU A 134 -42.70 8.39 9.05
C GLU A 134 -43.78 8.42 10.17
N PRO A 135 -43.47 8.28 11.48
CA PRO A 135 -42.45 7.50 12.20
C PRO A 135 -42.98 6.83 13.51
N LEU A 136 -42.07 6.20 14.27
CA LEU A 136 -42.09 5.95 15.73
C LEU A 136 -43.33 5.29 16.41
N LEU A 137 -43.04 4.12 17.01
CA LEU A 137 -43.53 3.67 18.33
C LEU A 137 -45.03 3.39 18.54
N ALA A 138 -45.26 2.17 19.02
CA ALA A 138 -46.41 1.71 19.83
C ALA A 138 -47.71 1.34 19.10
N LYS A 139 -47.95 0.04 19.00
CA LYS A 139 -49.30 -0.50 19.21
C LYS A 139 -49.27 -1.56 20.30
N LYS A 140 -49.56 -1.07 21.51
CA LYS A 140 -50.01 -1.82 22.68
C LYS A 140 -51.54 -1.76 22.68
N PHE A 141 -52.18 -2.84 23.14
CA PHE A 141 -53.61 -3.03 23.48
C PHE A 141 -54.55 -3.70 22.47
N GLY A 142 -55.24 -4.72 23.02
CA GLY A 142 -56.46 -5.37 22.50
C GLY A 142 -56.31 -6.90 22.41
N HIS A 143 -56.36 -7.67 23.52
CA HIS A 143 -57.59 -8.27 24.11
C HIS A 143 -58.10 -9.48 23.27
N VAL A 144 -58.43 -10.70 23.74
CA VAL A 144 -58.37 -11.45 25.02
C VAL A 144 -58.85 -12.90 24.72
N THR A 145 -58.66 -13.81 25.68
CA THR A 145 -59.25 -15.18 25.83
C THR A 145 -58.77 -16.27 24.86
N ALA A 146 -58.55 -17.53 25.24
CA ALA A 146 -58.68 -18.25 26.51
C ALA A 146 -57.70 -19.44 26.54
N SER A 147 -57.53 -19.94 27.76
CA SER A 147 -56.73 -21.04 28.29
C SER A 147 -56.85 -22.40 27.57
N ASN A 148 -55.79 -23.22 27.65
CA ASN A 148 -55.74 -24.46 28.47
C ASN A 148 -54.42 -25.23 28.24
N ASP A 149 -53.65 -25.33 29.31
CA ASP A 149 -52.97 -26.49 29.93
C ASP A 149 -52.56 -27.76 29.13
N ASP A 150 -51.37 -28.23 29.52
CA ASP A 150 -50.85 -29.61 29.62
C ASP A 150 -50.06 -30.31 28.46
N GLU A 151 -48.77 -30.53 28.79
CA GLU A 151 -47.94 -31.75 28.62
C GLU A 151 -47.31 -32.22 27.29
N GLU A 152 -46.06 -32.68 27.47
CA GLU A 152 -45.20 -33.63 26.72
C GLU A 152 -44.33 -33.22 25.50
N ASP A 153 -43.01 -33.32 25.75
CA ASP A 153 -41.93 -33.98 24.98
C ASP A 153 -41.92 -33.95 23.44
N GLY A 154 -40.83 -33.40 22.90
CA GLY A 154 -40.51 -33.54 21.47
C GLY A 154 -39.29 -32.76 21.01
N MET A 155 -38.11 -33.34 21.18
CA MET A 155 -36.84 -32.85 20.64
C MET A 155 -36.82 -32.96 19.10
N VAL A 156 -36.94 -31.85 18.37
CA VAL A 156 -36.47 -31.76 16.97
C VAL A 156 -35.74 -30.43 16.79
N SER A 157 -34.42 -30.53 16.67
CA SER A 157 -33.54 -29.45 16.23
C SER A 157 -33.81 -29.15 14.76
N GLU A 158 -34.53 -28.07 14.48
CA GLU A 158 -34.64 -27.54 13.13
C GLU A 158 -33.29 -26.91 12.76
N ARG A 159 -32.46 -27.68 12.04
CA ARG A 159 -31.21 -27.19 11.45
C ARG A 159 -31.55 -26.09 10.46
N VAL A 160 -31.28 -24.84 10.87
CA VAL A 160 -31.23 -23.68 9.97
C VAL A 160 -30.37 -24.05 8.75
N PRO A 161 -30.90 -23.99 7.53
CA PRO A 161 -30.11 -24.28 6.33
C PRO A 161 -28.96 -23.27 6.24
N GLU A 162 -27.73 -23.78 6.22
CA GLU A 162 -26.58 -22.93 5.89
C GLU A 162 -26.80 -22.30 4.51
N PRO A 163 -26.55 -20.99 4.35
CA PRO A 163 -26.71 -20.33 3.06
C PRO A 163 -25.80 -21.01 2.02
N PRO A 164 -26.25 -21.13 0.76
CA PRO A 164 -25.53 -21.88 -0.26
C PRO A 164 -24.12 -21.31 -0.42
N LYS A 165 -23.11 -22.19 -0.30
CA LYS A 165 -21.71 -21.89 -0.60
C LYS A 165 -21.62 -21.45 -2.05
N ARG A 166 -21.67 -20.12 -2.27
CA ARG A 166 -21.41 -19.51 -3.57
C ARG A 166 -19.96 -19.79 -3.92
N ASP A 167 -19.76 -20.36 -5.10
CA ASP A 167 -18.44 -20.64 -5.66
C ASP A 167 -17.51 -19.45 -5.43
N GLU A 168 -16.40 -19.67 -4.70
CA GLU A 168 -15.42 -18.65 -4.34
C GLU A 168 -14.83 -18.02 -5.61
N SER A 169 -15.50 -16.98 -6.06
CA SER A 169 -15.12 -16.25 -7.27
C SER A 169 -13.72 -15.65 -7.09
N CYS A 170 -12.95 -15.52 -8.17
CA CYS A 170 -11.66 -14.82 -8.13
C CYS A 170 -11.73 -13.43 -7.48
N LEU A 171 -12.91 -12.80 -7.48
CA LEU A 171 -13.20 -11.55 -6.79
C LEU A 171 -13.13 -11.67 -5.27
N GLU A 172 -13.59 -12.78 -4.70
CA GLU A 172 -13.47 -13.07 -3.27
C GLU A 172 -12.01 -13.33 -2.91
N ARG A 173 -11.26 -14.06 -3.74
CA ARG A 173 -9.81 -14.25 -3.55
C ARG A 173 -9.04 -12.93 -3.63
N ILE A 174 -9.37 -12.06 -4.58
CA ILE A 174 -8.74 -10.73 -4.71
C ILE A 174 -9.14 -9.81 -3.54
N ALA A 175 -10.43 -9.81 -3.16
CA ALA A 175 -10.90 -9.07 -1.99
C ALA A 175 -10.24 -9.58 -0.71
N ASN A 176 -10.09 -10.89 -0.55
CA ASN A 176 -9.43 -11.53 0.59
C ASN A 176 -7.92 -11.23 0.58
N THR A 177 -7.27 -11.18 -0.58
CA THR A 177 -5.85 -10.79 -0.67
C THR A 177 -5.64 -9.31 -0.33
N VAL A 178 -6.53 -8.42 -0.79
CA VAL A 178 -6.48 -6.99 -0.45
C VAL A 178 -6.80 -6.75 1.03
N LYS A 179 -7.77 -7.49 1.58
CA LYS A 179 -8.05 -7.51 3.02
C LYS A 179 -6.83 -7.99 3.79
N GLN A 180 -6.19 -9.08 3.35
CA GLN A 180 -5.00 -9.65 3.99
C GLN A 180 -3.85 -8.63 4.08
N PHE A 181 -3.62 -7.80 3.06
CA PHE A 181 -2.61 -6.74 3.11
C PHE A 181 -2.98 -5.58 4.06
N GLN A 182 -4.25 -5.22 4.16
CA GLN A 182 -4.73 -4.18 5.09
C GLN A 182 -4.89 -4.70 6.52
N GLU A 183 -4.96 -6.02 6.69
CA GLU A 183 -5.10 -6.72 7.95
C GLU A 183 -3.76 -7.00 8.62
N THR A 184 -2.63 -6.95 7.89
CA THR A 184 -1.30 -7.06 8.49
C THR A 184 -1.08 -5.88 9.45
N PRO A 185 -0.98 -6.15 10.77
CA PRO A 185 -0.79 -5.10 11.75
C PRO A 185 0.66 -4.62 11.74
N PHE A 186 0.85 -3.31 11.89
CA PHE A 186 2.16 -2.73 12.07
C PHE A 186 2.46 -2.53 13.55
N ILE A 187 3.70 -2.79 13.95
CA ILE A 187 4.12 -2.68 15.34
C ILE A 187 4.93 -1.39 15.53
N PHE A 188 4.61 -0.62 16.56
CA PHE A 188 5.45 0.48 17.02
C PHE A 188 5.89 0.26 18.46
N PHE A 189 7.20 0.20 18.69
CA PHE A 189 7.76 0.06 20.03
C PHE A 189 7.85 1.41 20.74
N MET A 190 7.19 1.51 21.89
CA MET A 190 7.22 2.69 22.75
C MET A 190 8.14 2.48 23.95
N LYS A 191 9.14 3.35 24.08
CA LYS A 191 10.07 3.36 25.22
C LYS A 191 9.48 4.05 26.45
N HIS A 192 8.78 5.16 26.23
CA HIS A 192 8.20 6.01 27.28
C HIS A 192 6.71 6.27 26.98
N ASP A 193 6.01 6.74 28.01
CA ASP A 193 4.63 7.17 27.88
C ASP A 193 4.55 8.61 27.35
N ASP A 194 4.70 8.76 26.03
CA ASP A 194 4.62 10.03 25.33
C ASP A 194 3.57 9.98 24.22
N LEU A 195 2.45 10.66 24.45
CA LEU A 195 1.35 10.79 23.49
C LEU A 195 1.79 11.45 22.18
N HIS A 196 2.75 12.39 22.23
CA HIS A 196 3.25 13.07 21.05
C HIS A 196 3.98 12.11 20.11
N MET A 197 4.88 11.29 20.65
CA MET A 197 5.60 10.28 19.88
C MET A 197 4.63 9.22 19.30
N ALA A 198 3.64 8.80 20.09
CA ALA A 198 2.60 7.88 19.61
C ALA A 198 1.78 8.49 18.47
N ASN A 199 1.36 9.75 18.59
CA ASN A 199 0.63 10.46 17.55
C ASN A 199 1.46 10.62 16.26
N LYS A 200 2.74 10.97 16.39
CA LYS A 200 3.67 11.02 15.24
C LYS A 200 3.80 9.67 14.55
N ALA A 201 3.92 8.60 15.32
CA ALA A 201 4.00 7.25 14.78
C ALA A 201 2.75 6.90 13.96
N VAL A 202 1.56 7.19 14.48
CA VAL A 202 0.28 6.95 13.77
C VAL A 202 0.25 7.73 12.45
N LEU A 203 0.57 9.03 12.47
CA LEU A 203 0.56 9.87 11.27
C LEU A 203 1.57 9.39 10.22
N TYR A 204 2.77 9.00 10.66
CA TYR A 204 3.80 8.48 9.77
C TYR A 204 3.35 7.17 9.11
N ILE A 205 2.83 6.22 9.91
CA ILE A 205 2.35 4.93 9.42
C ILE A 205 1.19 5.15 8.45
N GLN A 206 0.22 6.01 8.79
CA GLN A 206 -0.92 6.28 7.92
C GLN A 206 -0.53 6.92 6.57
N LYS A 207 0.52 7.76 6.58
CA LYS A 207 1.00 8.45 5.38
C LYS A 207 1.80 7.54 4.45
N ASN A 208 2.59 6.62 5.02
CA ASN A 208 3.57 5.85 4.26
C ASN A 208 3.18 4.37 4.07
N GLU A 209 2.36 3.81 4.96
CA GLU A 209 1.95 2.41 4.95
C GLU A 209 0.43 2.29 4.74
N GLN A 210 0.02 1.28 3.98
CA GLN A 210 -1.39 0.99 3.71
C GLN A 210 -1.90 -0.03 4.73
N THR A 211 -2.09 0.39 5.99
CA THR A 211 -2.59 -0.48 7.08
C THR A 211 -3.77 0.14 7.82
N ASN A 212 -4.66 -0.72 8.33
CA ASN A 212 -5.76 -0.34 9.20
C ASN A 212 -5.58 -0.85 10.64
N LYS A 213 -4.44 -1.46 10.99
CA LYS A 213 -4.16 -1.98 12.33
C LYS A 213 -2.77 -1.59 12.79
N ILE A 214 -2.69 -0.95 13.95
CA ILE A 214 -1.44 -0.58 14.61
C ILE A 214 -1.42 -1.19 16.01
N ILE A 215 -0.32 -1.84 16.36
CA ILE A 215 -0.06 -2.41 17.67
C ILE A 215 1.08 -1.64 18.30
N PHE A 216 0.77 -0.89 19.35
CA PHE A 216 1.79 -0.32 20.21
C PHE A 216 2.34 -1.39 21.14
N VAL A 217 3.66 -1.54 21.17
CA VAL A 217 4.33 -2.49 22.05
C VAL A 217 5.14 -1.74 23.08
N HIS A 218 4.88 -2.03 24.36
CA HIS A 218 5.66 -1.47 25.46
C HIS A 218 6.35 -2.60 26.22
N CYS A 219 7.69 -2.57 26.19
CA CYS A 219 8.53 -3.52 26.89
C CYS A 219 8.77 -3.03 28.32
N THR A 220 8.20 -3.72 29.31
CA THR A 220 8.34 -3.38 30.74
C THR A 220 9.23 -4.37 31.46
N THR A 221 10.00 -3.89 32.44
CA THR A 221 10.59 -4.73 33.48
C THR A 221 9.68 -4.72 34.72
N ASN A 222 9.72 -5.75 35.56
CA ASN A 222 8.85 -5.95 36.73
C ASN A 222 8.62 -4.71 37.65
N SER A 223 9.48 -3.70 37.62
CA SER A 223 9.42 -2.50 38.46
C SER A 223 8.58 -1.32 37.91
N THR A 224 8.14 -1.32 36.65
CA THR A 224 7.51 -0.15 35.98
C THR A 224 6.00 -0.23 35.75
N ARG A 225 5.28 -1.10 36.47
CA ARG A 225 3.84 -1.36 36.25
C ARG A 225 2.93 -0.12 36.37
N LYS A 226 3.30 0.90 37.16
CA LYS A 226 2.50 2.14 37.32
C LYS A 226 2.42 3.01 36.05
N SER A 227 3.45 3.00 35.19
CA SER A 227 3.47 3.81 33.95
C SER A 227 2.53 3.27 32.85
N THR A 228 2.07 2.03 32.98
CA THR A 228 1.27 1.36 31.94
C THR A 228 -0.19 1.82 31.88
N LYS A 229 -0.72 2.38 32.98
CA LYS A 229 -2.12 2.84 33.04
C LYS A 229 -2.34 4.08 32.17
N ASN A 230 -1.48 5.10 32.32
CA ASN A 230 -1.52 6.31 31.52
C ASN A 230 -1.32 5.99 30.02
N LEU A 231 -0.36 5.11 29.72
CA LEU A 231 -0.13 4.64 28.35
C LEU A 231 -1.38 3.98 27.74
N GLN A 232 -2.11 3.19 28.52
CA GLN A 232 -3.34 2.56 28.08
C GLN A 232 -4.43 3.61 27.78
N GLU A 233 -4.51 4.67 28.58
CA GLU A 233 -5.44 5.79 28.33
C GLU A 233 -5.06 6.57 27.07
N HIS A 234 -3.79 6.87 26.87
CA HIS A 234 -3.29 7.52 25.66
C HIS A 234 -3.58 6.69 24.40
N VAL A 235 -3.35 5.37 24.44
CA VAL A 235 -3.64 4.49 23.28
C VAL A 235 -5.14 4.39 23.01
N LYS A 236 -5.99 4.32 24.05
CA LYS A 236 -7.44 4.37 23.90
C LYS A 236 -7.91 5.68 23.25
N LEU A 237 -7.32 6.80 23.68
CA LEU A 237 -7.61 8.11 23.09
C LEU A 237 -7.22 8.15 21.61
N LEU A 238 -6.07 7.58 21.23
CA LEU A 238 -5.67 7.48 19.83
C LEU A 238 -6.61 6.60 18.99
N ASP A 239 -7.07 5.46 19.50
CA ASP A 239 -8.05 4.61 18.80
C ASP A 239 -9.38 5.35 18.53
N LEU A 240 -9.79 6.24 19.45
CA LEU A 240 -10.96 7.10 19.28
C LEU A 240 -10.73 8.24 18.28
N LEU A 241 -9.53 8.85 18.30
CA LEU A 241 -9.20 9.96 17.39
C LEU A 241 -9.03 9.50 15.94
N TYR A 242 -8.60 8.25 15.72
CA TYR A 242 -8.31 7.71 14.39
C TYR A 242 -9.25 6.55 14.01
N PRO A 243 -10.55 6.79 13.76
CA PRO A 243 -11.55 5.73 13.56
C PRO A 243 -11.30 4.82 12.34
N ARG A 244 -10.41 5.23 11.43
CA ARG A 244 -10.02 4.45 10.24
C ARG A 244 -8.94 3.41 10.54
N VAL A 245 -8.25 3.49 11.68
CA VAL A 245 -7.16 2.60 12.07
C VAL A 245 -7.43 2.05 13.45
N LYS A 246 -7.39 0.73 13.61
CA LYS A 246 -7.52 0.07 14.90
C LYS A 246 -6.20 0.08 15.63
N ILE A 247 -6.18 0.71 16.79
CA ILE A 247 -4.98 0.90 17.59
C ILE A 247 -5.12 0.09 18.88
N SER A 248 -4.13 -0.76 19.16
CA SER A 248 -4.10 -1.60 20.36
C SER A 248 -2.76 -1.50 21.09
N LEU A 249 -2.75 -1.81 22.38
CA LEU A 249 -1.55 -1.82 23.22
C LEU A 249 -1.22 -3.25 23.66
N LEU A 250 0.00 -3.69 23.40
CA LEU A 250 0.57 -4.95 23.88
C LEU A 250 1.72 -4.64 24.85
N VAL A 251 1.59 -5.13 26.09
CA VAL A 251 2.62 -4.97 27.12
C VAL A 251 3.40 -6.27 27.24
N VAL A 252 4.72 -6.22 27.02
CA VAL A 252 5.61 -7.38 27.06
C VAL A 252 6.53 -7.26 28.26
N ASN A 253 6.59 -8.30 29.10
CA ASN A 253 7.46 -8.33 30.28
C ASN A 253 8.88 -8.79 29.92
N SER A 254 9.57 -8.03 29.08
CA SER A 254 10.97 -8.26 28.72
C SER A 254 11.67 -6.94 28.46
N LYS A 255 13.01 -6.97 28.42
CA LYS A 255 13.81 -5.85 27.92
C LYS A 255 13.72 -5.81 26.40
N PHE A 256 13.69 -4.62 25.81
CA PHE A 256 13.79 -4.46 24.37
C PHE A 256 15.17 -4.96 23.88
N ASP A 257 15.17 -6.08 23.15
CA ASP A 257 16.35 -6.73 22.59
C ASP A 257 15.98 -7.42 21.26
N ALA A 258 16.98 -7.72 20.43
CA ALA A 258 16.80 -8.39 19.14
C ALA A 258 16.06 -9.74 19.29
N THR A 259 16.33 -10.45 20.37
CA THR A 259 15.64 -11.71 20.72
C THR A 259 14.14 -11.51 20.96
N THR A 260 13.75 -10.42 21.62
CA THR A 260 12.33 -10.08 21.86
C THR A 260 11.63 -9.70 20.55
N VAL A 261 12.32 -8.96 19.68
CA VAL A 261 11.80 -8.60 18.35
C VAL A 261 11.55 -9.86 17.52
N GLU A 262 12.50 -10.78 17.49
CA GLU A 262 12.38 -12.03 16.73
C GLU A 262 11.30 -12.95 17.32
N TRP A 263 11.21 -13.02 18.64
CA TRP A 263 10.13 -13.74 19.32
C TRP A 263 8.76 -13.14 18.99
N LEU A 264 8.63 -11.82 18.99
CA LEU A 264 7.38 -11.13 18.65
C LEU A 264 6.98 -11.33 17.19
N SER A 265 7.97 -11.28 16.28
CA SER A 265 7.81 -11.55 14.85
C SER A 265 7.22 -12.94 14.60
N ARG A 266 7.75 -13.97 15.27
CA ARG A 266 7.24 -15.34 15.17
C ARG A 266 5.88 -15.53 15.86
N THR A 267 5.68 -14.90 17.02
CA THR A 267 4.46 -15.10 17.82
C THR A 267 3.25 -14.42 17.19
N LEU A 268 3.45 -13.25 16.58
CA LEU A 268 2.37 -12.49 15.93
C LEU A 268 2.30 -12.70 14.41
N GLU A 269 3.22 -13.48 13.83
CA GLU A 269 3.37 -13.67 12.38
C GLU A 269 3.55 -12.35 11.61
N ILE A 270 4.23 -11.37 12.22
CA ILE A 270 4.47 -10.04 11.65
C ILE A 270 5.94 -9.93 11.23
N PRO A 271 6.24 -9.62 9.96
CA PRO A 271 7.62 -9.49 9.52
C PRO A 271 8.30 -8.28 10.17
N THR A 272 9.61 -8.37 10.41
CA THR A 272 10.39 -7.32 11.09
C THR A 272 10.38 -5.97 10.34
N ASN A 273 10.17 -5.99 9.03
CA ASN A 273 10.04 -4.79 8.20
C ASN A 273 8.72 -4.02 8.42
N ALA A 274 7.75 -4.61 9.13
CA ALA A 274 6.51 -3.97 9.57
C ALA A 274 6.60 -3.48 11.03
N MET A 275 7.80 -3.48 11.60
CA MET A 275 8.06 -2.99 12.94
C MET A 275 8.82 -1.66 12.91
N PHE A 276 8.43 -0.78 13.81
CA PHE A 276 8.95 0.58 13.92
C PHE A 276 9.44 0.88 15.33
N ILE A 277 10.53 1.65 15.43
CA ILE A 277 10.99 2.27 16.67
C ILE A 277 11.06 3.79 16.52
N SER A 278 10.85 4.51 17.61
CA SER A 278 11.27 5.90 17.71
C SER A 278 12.80 5.99 17.56
N CYS A 279 13.30 7.12 17.05
CA CYS A 279 14.73 7.37 16.97
C CYS A 279 15.40 7.07 18.32
N PRO A 280 16.39 6.15 18.36
CA PRO A 280 17.08 5.84 19.60
C PRO A 280 17.96 7.01 20.06
N ASP A 281 17.99 7.27 21.37
CA ASP A 281 18.87 8.28 22.00
C ASP A 281 20.36 7.87 21.88
N GLU A 282 21.28 8.80 22.14
CA GLU A 282 22.74 8.55 22.08
C GLU A 282 23.22 7.39 22.97
N ASN A 283 22.49 7.08 24.05
CA ASN A 283 22.77 5.97 24.97
C ASN A 283 22.16 4.62 24.55
N PHE A 284 21.76 4.47 23.29
CA PHE A 284 21.18 3.22 22.78
C PHE A 284 22.27 2.15 22.56
N SER A 285 22.30 1.16 23.44
CA SER A 285 23.35 0.13 23.49
C SER A 285 23.29 -0.92 22.37
N ILE A 286 22.22 -0.95 21.57
CA ILE A 286 22.01 -1.98 20.54
C ILE A 286 22.59 -1.47 19.20
N LYS A 287 23.49 -2.25 18.59
CA LYS A 287 24.09 -1.90 17.30
C LYS A 287 23.01 -1.92 16.22
N ARG A 288 23.04 -0.96 15.29
CA ARG A 288 22.09 -0.89 14.15
C ARG A 288 22.03 -2.18 13.33
N SER A 289 23.12 -2.96 13.29
CA SER A 289 23.17 -4.27 12.64
C SER A 289 22.30 -5.34 13.31
N GLN A 290 21.95 -5.18 14.59
CA GLN A 290 21.14 -6.12 15.35
C GLN A 290 19.63 -5.87 15.21
N LEU A 291 19.22 -4.77 14.59
CA LEU A 291 17.80 -4.39 14.47
C LEU A 291 17.04 -5.13 13.35
N GLN A 292 17.64 -6.14 12.70
CA GLN A 292 17.00 -7.08 11.76
C GLN A 292 15.95 -6.48 10.79
N GLY A 293 16.13 -5.25 10.31
CA GLY A 293 15.22 -4.58 9.35
C GLY A 293 14.08 -3.75 9.96
N ILE A 294 14.09 -3.50 11.27
CA ILE A 294 13.22 -2.51 11.93
C ILE A 294 13.45 -1.13 11.33
N ARG A 295 12.35 -0.40 11.12
CA ARG A 295 12.36 0.98 10.59
C ARG A 295 12.36 2.00 11.71
N ILE A 296 12.98 3.16 11.49
CA ILE A 296 13.12 4.22 12.49
C ILE A 296 12.26 5.42 12.10
N ILE A 297 11.50 5.95 13.05
CA ILE A 297 10.75 7.20 12.92
C ILE A 297 11.51 8.31 13.66
N THR A 298 11.94 9.34 12.94
CA THR A 298 12.67 10.48 13.50
C THR A 298 11.71 11.55 14.03
N GLY A 299 12.03 12.15 15.18
CA GLY A 299 11.17 13.14 15.84
C GLY A 299 11.20 14.55 15.24
N ASN A 300 12.04 14.82 14.22
CA ASN A 300 12.32 16.18 13.74
C ASN A 300 11.39 16.73 12.64
N ASP A 301 10.36 15.98 12.22
CA ASP A 301 9.35 16.46 11.28
C ASP A 301 7.98 16.59 11.94
#